data_AF-A0A225UZW8-F1
#
_entry.id   AF-A0A225UZW8-F1
#
_cell.length_a   1.000
_cell.length_b   1.000
_cell.length_c   1.000
_cell.angle_alpha   90.00
_cell.angle_beta   90.00
_cell.angle_gamma   90.00
#
_symmetry.space_group_name_H-M   'P 1'
#
loop_
_entity.id
_entity.type
_entity.pdbx_description
1 polymer ?
#
loop_
_entity_poly.entity_id
_entity_poly.type
_entity_poly.pdbx_seq_one_letter_code
_entity_poly.pdbx_strand_id
1 'polypeptide(L)'
;MGFYYAFVVIVIILLVNGDMFSTCVLAQVTTHSGANIVDKRSSRVNKRSDGGSDTEERAGNIFSKVSNFFKNNNAIRWADAFKSDDFVKEKFKLTGLSGATLTRHKNYKHFVKFVEIKTSNQLNAWLKADKSTFAVWRELGLGSITTWDDLMNAAHTDAFKMYQRYADSFDNNALLDAAIKSKPIPVWSSDTSWTERIARMVSWKASSKGEIHIMLMLGFDKFSLDALEANQNAKTYLIYWLLKHDDSLNAAQPDAKDILKRLMELENLPLADLTKLRNTPSLNEARLETKFLLKKLFGLHRLSSAEIAKNDNIQTYEYLYGVLVMKPKQQKIDEQV
;
A
#
# COMPACT_ATOMS: atom_id res chain seq x y z
N MET A 1 6.46 -25.49 -20.08
CA MET A 1 5.24 -25.63 -19.24
C MET A 1 5.33 -24.90 -17.89
N GLY A 2 6.47 -24.85 -17.19
CA GLY A 2 6.56 -24.21 -15.86
C GLY A 2 6.50 -22.67 -15.81
N PHE A 3 6.92 -21.98 -16.87
CA PHE A 3 6.91 -20.51 -16.91
C PHE A 3 5.52 -19.90 -17.11
N TYR A 4 4.61 -20.65 -17.74
CA TYR A 4 3.24 -20.19 -18.01
C TYR A 4 2.42 -20.08 -16.71
N TYR A 5 2.62 -21.00 -15.77
CA TYR A 5 1.92 -20.99 -14.48
C TYR A 5 2.36 -19.84 -13.57
N ALA A 6 3.66 -19.52 -13.53
CA ALA A 6 4.15 -18.37 -12.76
C ALA A 6 3.61 -17.05 -13.32
N PHE A 7 3.51 -16.94 -14.66
CA PHE A 7 2.98 -15.77 -15.35
C PHE A 7 1.48 -15.55 -15.06
N VAL A 8 0.68 -16.62 -15.10
CA VAL A 8 -0.76 -16.56 -14.82
C VAL A 8 -1.04 -16.17 -13.36
N VAL A 9 -0.27 -16.69 -12.40
CA VAL A 9 -0.44 -16.35 -10.97
C VAL A 9 -0.11 -14.87 -10.71
N ILE A 10 0.93 -14.32 -11.34
CA ILE A 10 1.30 -12.89 -11.18
C ILE A 10 0.24 -11.97 -11.82
N VAL A 11 -0.30 -12.33 -12.99
CA VAL A 11 -1.35 -11.53 -13.67
C VAL A 11 -2.66 -11.54 -12.87
N ILE A 12 -3.03 -12.66 -12.24
CA ILE A 12 -4.25 -12.74 -11.39
C ILE A 12 -4.09 -11.91 -10.12
N ILE A 13 -2.92 -11.91 -9.47
CA ILE A 13 -2.66 -11.06 -8.29
C ILE A 13 -2.74 -9.56 -8.66
N LEU A 14 -2.33 -9.18 -9.88
CA LEU A 14 -2.36 -7.79 -10.34
C LEU A 14 -3.77 -7.30 -10.73
N LEU A 15 -4.62 -8.18 -11.29
CA LEU A 15 -5.99 -7.81 -11.65
C LEU A 15 -6.89 -7.58 -10.43
N VAL A 16 -6.65 -8.29 -9.32
CA VAL A 16 -7.40 -8.08 -8.07
C VAL A 16 -7.02 -6.77 -7.38
N ASN A 17 -5.81 -6.26 -7.60
CA ASN A 17 -5.35 -4.98 -7.01
C ASN A 17 -5.80 -3.73 -7.78
N GLY A 18 -6.29 -3.87 -9.02
CA GLY A 18 -6.82 -2.74 -9.80
C GLY A 18 -8.08 -2.11 -9.18
N ASP A 19 -8.93 -2.92 -8.55
CA ASP A 19 -10.20 -2.47 -7.95
C ASP A 19 -10.01 -1.74 -6.61
N MET A 20 -8.86 -1.92 -5.93
CA MET A 20 -8.55 -1.20 -4.69
C MET A 20 -8.28 0.31 -4.90
N PHE A 21 -7.83 0.72 -6.09
CA PHE A 21 -7.58 2.13 -6.37
C PHE A 21 -8.88 2.95 -6.54
N SER A 22 -9.98 2.30 -6.93
CA SER A 22 -11.29 2.95 -7.16
C SER A 22 -12.06 3.20 -5.84
N THR A 23 -11.87 2.36 -4.83
CA THR A 23 -12.60 2.45 -3.55
C THR A 23 -12.03 3.50 -2.58
N CYS A 24 -10.74 3.84 -2.67
CA CYS A 24 -10.11 4.83 -1.79
C CYS A 24 -10.68 6.25 -1.94
N VAL A 25 -11.18 6.62 -3.12
CA VAL A 25 -11.72 7.98 -3.36
C VAL A 25 -13.12 8.14 -2.78
N LEU A 26 -13.85 7.04 -2.62
CA LEU A 26 -15.18 7.02 -2.00
C LEU A 26 -15.13 6.98 -0.47
N ALA A 27 -14.15 6.30 0.13
CA ALA A 27 -14.05 6.14 1.59
C ALA A 27 -13.68 7.45 2.35
N GLN A 28 -12.93 8.36 1.72
CA GLN A 28 -12.55 9.64 2.34
C GLN A 28 -13.69 10.67 2.42
N VAL A 29 -14.83 10.39 1.78
CA VAL A 29 -15.95 11.31 1.67
C VAL A 29 -17.06 11.00 2.69
N THR A 30 -17.13 9.78 3.21
CA THR A 30 -18.23 9.30 4.05
C THR A 30 -17.96 9.32 5.55
N THR A 31 -16.74 9.56 6.03
CA THR A 31 -16.36 9.44 7.45
C THR A 31 -16.64 10.68 8.34
N HIS A 32 -17.42 11.66 7.87
CA HIS A 32 -17.82 12.83 8.68
C HIS A 32 -19.33 13.06 8.80
N SER A 33 -20.13 12.01 8.95
CA SER A 33 -21.54 12.16 9.30
C SER A 33 -22.10 10.96 10.06
N GLY A 34 -21.67 10.77 11.30
CA GLY A 34 -22.39 9.95 12.28
C GLY A 34 -23.47 10.78 12.98
N ALA A 35 -24.73 10.63 12.57
CA ALA A 35 -25.90 10.96 13.41
C ALA A 35 -27.16 10.27 12.84
N ASN A 36 -27.72 9.39 13.67
CA ASN A 36 -28.97 8.66 13.45
C ASN A 36 -30.16 9.61 13.18
N ILE A 37 -30.97 9.32 12.16
CA ILE A 37 -32.37 9.77 12.13
C ILE A 37 -33.27 8.58 11.79
N VAL A 38 -34.17 8.33 12.73
CA VAL A 38 -35.20 7.31 12.77
C VAL A 38 -36.22 7.49 11.64
N ASP A 39 -36.53 6.36 11.04
CA ASP A 39 -37.57 6.09 10.06
C ASP A 39 -38.96 6.54 10.53
N LYS A 40 -39.63 7.38 9.72
CA LYS A 40 -41.09 7.58 9.79
C LYS A 40 -41.66 7.57 8.38
N ARG A 41 -42.17 6.40 7.99
CA ARG A 41 -43.19 6.19 6.97
C ARG A 41 -44.32 7.22 7.09
N SER A 42 -44.69 7.84 5.97
CA SER A 42 -46.03 8.38 5.76
C SER A 42 -46.45 8.15 4.31
N SER A 43 -47.53 7.38 4.17
CA SER A 43 -48.22 7.01 2.94
C SER A 43 -49.48 7.87 2.80
N ARG A 44 -49.71 8.43 1.61
CA ARG A 44 -51.00 8.94 1.04
C ARG A 44 -50.70 9.39 -0.40
N VAL A 45 -51.04 8.62 -1.45
CA VAL A 45 -52.33 8.45 -2.17
C VAL A 45 -52.73 9.63 -3.08
N ASN A 46 -52.70 9.31 -4.39
CA ASN A 46 -53.46 9.78 -5.58
C ASN A 46 -53.45 11.25 -6.07
N LYS A 47 -53.07 11.46 -7.34
CA LYS A 47 -54.03 11.58 -8.47
C LYS A 47 -53.32 11.62 -9.85
N ARG A 48 -53.95 10.98 -10.85
CA ARG A 48 -53.67 11.14 -12.29
C ARG A 48 -54.35 12.42 -12.81
N SER A 49 -53.67 13.16 -13.69
CA SER A 49 -54.20 13.92 -14.84
C SER A 49 -52.97 14.39 -15.65
N ASP A 50 -52.62 13.75 -16.75
CA ASP A 50 -53.04 14.00 -18.14
C ASP A 50 -52.28 15.14 -18.84
N GLY A 51 -51.57 14.78 -19.92
CA GLY A 51 -51.25 15.63 -21.08
C GLY A 51 -50.15 16.69 -20.94
N GLY A 52 -48.92 16.37 -21.38
CA GLY A 52 -47.93 17.42 -21.70
C GLY A 52 -46.47 17.00 -21.85
N SER A 53 -46.06 16.66 -23.08
CA SER A 53 -44.68 16.69 -23.61
C SER A 53 -43.66 15.60 -23.21
N ASP A 54 -43.77 14.43 -23.84
CA ASP A 54 -42.70 13.40 -23.88
C ASP A 54 -41.46 13.81 -24.70
N THR A 55 -41.38 15.07 -25.14
CA THR A 55 -40.26 15.60 -25.94
C THR A 55 -39.18 16.22 -25.05
N GLU A 56 -39.52 16.71 -23.86
CA GLU A 56 -38.56 17.34 -22.94
C GLU A 56 -37.68 16.31 -22.21
N GLU A 57 -38.24 15.15 -21.85
CA GLU A 57 -37.50 14.11 -21.13
C GLU A 57 -36.38 13.47 -21.99
N ARG A 58 -36.60 13.40 -23.31
CA ARG A 58 -35.63 12.85 -24.27
C ARG A 58 -34.53 13.86 -24.62
N ALA A 59 -34.88 15.14 -24.74
CA ALA A 59 -33.91 16.22 -24.96
C ALA A 59 -33.02 16.44 -23.73
N GLY A 60 -33.59 16.49 -22.52
CA GLY A 60 -32.84 16.65 -21.27
C GLY A 60 -31.81 15.54 -21.01
N ASN A 61 -32.13 14.30 -21.42
CA ASN A 61 -31.22 13.16 -21.30
C ASN A 61 -30.01 13.26 -22.25
N ILE A 62 -30.20 13.78 -23.48
CA ILE A 62 -29.11 13.97 -24.44
C ILE A 62 -28.22 15.15 -24.02
N PHE A 63 -28.81 16.29 -23.65
CA PHE A 63 -28.04 17.47 -23.21
C PHE A 63 -27.22 17.20 -21.94
N SER A 64 -27.77 16.45 -20.98
CA SER A 64 -27.04 16.08 -19.76
C SER A 64 -25.88 15.11 -20.02
N LYS A 65 -26.03 14.14 -20.94
CA LYS A 65 -24.94 13.26 -21.37
C LYS A 65 -23.81 14.03 -22.06
N VAL A 66 -24.15 14.92 -22.99
CA VAL A 66 -23.17 15.77 -23.69
C VAL A 66 -22.46 16.70 -22.71
N SER A 67 -23.18 17.34 -21.79
CA SER A 67 -22.58 18.19 -20.74
C SER A 67 -21.62 17.41 -19.84
N ASN A 68 -22.01 16.20 -19.41
CA ASN A 68 -21.14 15.34 -18.59
C ASN A 68 -19.89 14.89 -19.35
N PHE A 69 -20.01 14.62 -20.66
CA PHE A 69 -18.86 14.29 -21.52
C PHE A 69 -17.85 15.44 -21.56
N PHE A 70 -18.29 16.67 -21.81
CA PHE A 70 -17.41 17.84 -21.82
C PHE A 70 -16.74 18.08 -20.47
N LYS A 71 -17.47 17.94 -19.36
CA LYS A 71 -16.90 18.07 -18.01
C LYS A 71 -15.83 17.01 -17.72
N ASN A 72 -16.07 15.77 -18.14
CA ASN A 72 -15.09 14.70 -18.02
C ASN A 72 -13.83 14.98 -18.86
N ASN A 73 -14.01 15.46 -20.10
CA ASN A 73 -12.87 15.79 -20.97
C ASN A 73 -12.07 16.97 -20.42
N ASN A 74 -12.76 17.99 -19.87
CA ASN A 74 -12.10 19.11 -19.21
C ASN A 74 -11.33 18.67 -17.96
N ALA A 75 -11.91 17.77 -17.15
CA ALA A 75 -11.22 17.21 -15.99
C ALA A 75 -9.90 16.52 -16.38
N ILE A 76 -9.90 15.71 -17.45
CA ILE A 76 -8.68 15.08 -18.01
C ILE A 76 -7.67 16.16 -18.43
N ARG A 77 -8.08 17.10 -19.29
CA ARG A 77 -7.18 18.15 -19.81
C ARG A 77 -6.58 19.02 -18.71
N TRP A 78 -7.35 19.36 -17.68
CA TRP A 78 -6.85 20.15 -16.56
C TRP A 78 -5.90 19.36 -15.66
N ALA A 79 -6.14 18.05 -15.51
CA ALA A 79 -5.23 17.16 -14.80
C ALA A 79 -3.90 16.99 -15.55
N ASP A 80 -3.92 16.82 -16.88
CA ASP A 80 -2.73 16.77 -17.73
C ASP A 80 -1.91 18.07 -17.65
N ALA A 81 -2.60 19.20 -17.51
CA ALA A 81 -1.97 20.51 -17.34
C ALA A 81 -1.66 20.87 -15.86
N PHE A 82 -1.76 19.90 -14.93
CA PHE A 82 -1.50 20.07 -13.49
C PHE A 82 -2.15 21.32 -12.87
N LYS A 83 -3.39 21.62 -13.24
CA LYS A 83 -4.12 22.77 -12.67
C LYS A 83 -4.31 22.62 -11.16
N SER A 84 -4.49 23.74 -10.47
CA SER A 84 -4.75 23.72 -9.02
C SER A 84 -6.17 23.25 -8.71
N ASP A 85 -6.34 22.67 -7.53
CA ASP A 85 -7.62 22.19 -7.07
C ASP A 85 -8.64 23.33 -6.96
N ASP A 86 -8.18 24.50 -6.51
CA ASP A 86 -9.00 25.72 -6.42
C ASP A 86 -9.48 26.20 -7.79
N PHE A 87 -8.60 26.18 -8.80
CA PHE A 87 -9.00 26.50 -10.18
C PHE A 87 -10.11 25.57 -10.66
N VAL A 88 -9.97 24.26 -10.44
CA VAL A 88 -10.97 23.29 -10.91
C VAL A 88 -12.26 23.37 -10.09
N LYS A 89 -12.16 23.59 -8.79
CA LYS A 89 -13.32 23.86 -7.92
C LYS A 89 -14.08 25.08 -8.40
N GLU A 90 -13.41 26.17 -8.75
CA GLU A 90 -14.03 27.36 -9.32
C GLU A 90 -14.76 27.02 -10.64
N LYS A 91 -14.09 26.34 -11.57
CA LYS A 91 -14.70 25.95 -12.86
C LYS A 91 -15.90 25.00 -12.71
N PHE A 92 -15.90 24.16 -11.68
CA PHE A 92 -17.03 23.29 -11.37
C PHE A 92 -18.06 23.91 -10.41
N LYS A 93 -17.89 25.18 -10.02
CA LYS A 93 -18.76 25.91 -9.09
C LYS A 93 -18.88 25.20 -7.73
N LEU A 94 -17.74 24.75 -7.21
CA LEU A 94 -17.59 24.07 -5.92
C LEU A 94 -16.95 24.97 -4.86
N THR A 95 -16.54 26.19 -5.23
CA THR A 95 -15.95 27.16 -4.29
C THR A 95 -16.89 27.44 -3.12
N GLY A 96 -16.36 27.42 -1.89
CA GLY A 96 -17.13 27.66 -0.67
C GLY A 96 -18.00 26.48 -0.21
N LEU A 97 -18.10 25.39 -0.99
CA LEU A 97 -18.80 24.18 -0.55
C LEU A 97 -17.87 23.30 0.29
N SER A 98 -18.41 22.73 1.36
CA SER A 98 -17.70 21.78 2.24
C SER A 98 -18.64 20.66 2.73
N GLY A 99 -18.06 19.63 3.35
CA GLY A 99 -18.80 18.52 3.95
C GLY A 99 -19.82 17.87 3.02
N ALA A 100 -20.99 17.56 3.55
CA ALA A 100 -22.08 16.94 2.80
C ALA A 100 -22.59 17.80 1.63
N THR A 101 -22.50 19.13 1.72
CA THR A 101 -22.94 20.04 0.66
C THR A 101 -22.06 19.92 -0.58
N LEU A 102 -20.73 19.84 -0.39
CA LEU A 102 -19.78 19.62 -1.48
C LEU A 102 -20.03 18.27 -2.15
N THR A 103 -20.18 17.21 -1.36
CA THR A 103 -20.14 15.83 -1.85
C THR A 103 -21.43 15.42 -2.56
N ARG A 104 -22.56 16.02 -2.18
CA ARG A 104 -23.86 15.87 -2.85
C ARG A 104 -23.99 16.74 -4.11
N HIS A 105 -23.06 17.67 -4.35
CA HIS A 105 -23.16 18.55 -5.51
C HIS A 105 -22.92 17.78 -6.81
N LYS A 106 -23.79 17.97 -7.81
CA LYS A 106 -23.76 17.22 -9.09
C LYS A 106 -22.43 17.29 -9.85
N ASN A 107 -21.65 18.34 -9.66
CA ASN A 107 -20.34 18.50 -10.30
C ASN A 107 -19.17 17.89 -9.51
N TYR A 108 -19.39 17.48 -8.26
CA TYR A 108 -18.34 16.94 -7.39
C TYR A 108 -17.67 15.70 -8.01
N LYS A 109 -18.44 14.80 -8.63
CA LYS A 109 -17.91 13.63 -9.35
C LYS A 109 -16.87 13.96 -10.43
N HIS A 110 -16.95 15.13 -11.06
CA HIS A 110 -15.99 15.54 -12.07
C HIS A 110 -14.71 16.13 -11.45
N PHE A 111 -14.84 16.79 -10.29
CA PHE A 111 -13.69 17.20 -9.50
C PHE A 111 -12.94 15.98 -8.95
N VAL A 112 -13.66 14.98 -8.44
CA VAL A 112 -13.12 13.68 -8.03
C VAL A 112 -12.30 13.05 -9.17
N LYS A 113 -12.90 12.94 -10.36
CA LYS A 113 -12.20 12.41 -11.55
C LYS A 113 -10.94 13.22 -11.91
N PHE A 114 -10.98 14.54 -11.80
CA PHE A 114 -9.80 15.39 -12.00
C PHE A 114 -8.68 15.06 -11.01
N VAL A 115 -8.99 14.95 -9.71
CA VAL A 115 -8.02 14.62 -8.66
C VAL A 115 -7.39 13.24 -8.91
N GLU A 116 -8.20 12.25 -9.28
CA GLU A 116 -7.74 10.90 -9.63
C GLU A 116 -6.73 10.92 -10.78
N ILE A 117 -7.08 11.58 -11.89
CA ILE A 117 -6.21 11.63 -13.08
C ILE A 117 -4.94 12.42 -12.78
N LYS A 118 -5.05 13.56 -12.09
CA LYS A 118 -3.89 14.39 -11.70
C LYS A 118 -2.92 13.59 -10.84
N THR A 119 -3.45 12.82 -9.89
CA THR A 119 -2.66 11.91 -9.06
C THR A 119 -1.94 10.88 -9.91
N SER A 120 -2.66 10.16 -10.77
CA SER A 120 -2.07 9.14 -11.66
C SER A 120 -1.01 9.73 -12.59
N ASN A 121 -1.24 10.92 -13.14
CA ASN A 121 -0.27 11.63 -13.98
C ASN A 121 1.01 11.97 -13.22
N GLN A 122 0.90 12.43 -11.97
CA GLN A 122 2.05 12.73 -11.14
C GLN A 122 2.86 11.46 -10.82
N LEU A 123 2.19 10.37 -10.43
CA LEU A 123 2.84 9.08 -10.16
C LEU A 123 3.57 8.58 -11.41
N ASN A 124 2.92 8.61 -12.56
CA ASN A 124 3.51 8.23 -13.84
C ASN A 124 4.70 9.11 -14.23
N ALA A 125 4.63 10.42 -13.98
CA ALA A 125 5.74 11.32 -14.24
C ALA A 125 6.96 10.99 -13.39
N TRP A 126 6.78 10.74 -12.09
CA TRP A 126 7.88 10.32 -11.21
C TRP A 126 8.44 8.95 -11.57
N LEU A 127 7.60 7.97 -11.95
CA LEU A 127 8.04 6.65 -12.40
C LEU A 127 8.81 6.74 -13.73
N LYS A 128 8.32 7.50 -14.71
CA LYS A 128 9.01 7.70 -16.00
C LYS A 128 10.35 8.41 -15.86
N ALA A 129 10.48 9.27 -14.86
CA ALA A 129 11.72 9.95 -14.53
C ALA A 129 12.66 9.09 -13.65
N ASP A 130 12.31 7.81 -13.40
CA ASP A 130 13.05 6.89 -12.53
C ASP A 130 13.44 7.52 -11.18
N LYS A 131 12.56 8.36 -10.61
CA LYS A 131 12.83 8.97 -9.30
C LYS A 131 12.92 7.89 -8.23
N SER A 132 13.83 8.07 -7.27
CA SER A 132 13.85 7.21 -6.08
C SER A 132 12.70 7.56 -5.13
N THR A 133 12.32 6.63 -4.27
CA THR A 133 11.36 6.91 -3.19
C THR A 133 11.85 8.05 -2.30
N PHE A 134 13.16 8.14 -2.03
CA PHE A 134 13.74 9.23 -1.24
C PHE A 134 13.63 10.59 -1.92
N ALA A 135 13.85 10.65 -3.24
CA ALA A 135 13.70 11.91 -3.99
C ALA A 135 12.25 12.42 -3.91
N VAL A 136 11.27 11.54 -4.08
CA VAL A 136 9.84 11.90 -3.95
C VAL A 136 9.47 12.26 -2.52
N TRP A 137 10.01 11.56 -1.51
CA TRP A 137 9.85 11.92 -0.10
C TRP A 137 10.29 13.36 0.17
N ARG A 138 11.49 13.74 -0.32
CA ARG A 138 12.02 15.12 -0.20
C ARG A 138 11.16 16.13 -0.96
N GLU A 139 10.74 15.82 -2.19
CA GLU A 139 9.93 16.69 -3.04
C GLU A 139 8.55 17.00 -2.45
N LEU A 140 7.98 16.03 -1.73
CA LEU A 140 6.72 16.19 -1.00
C LEU A 140 6.86 16.97 0.32
N GLY A 141 8.05 17.50 0.63
CA GLY A 141 8.33 18.25 1.85
C GLY A 141 8.49 17.38 3.10
N LEU A 142 8.42 16.05 2.97
CA LEU A 142 8.51 15.09 4.08
C LEU A 142 9.96 14.92 4.57
N GLY A 143 10.93 15.49 3.85
CA GLY A 143 12.36 15.44 4.18
C GLY A 143 12.78 16.04 5.52
N SER A 144 11.90 16.82 6.15
CA SER A 144 12.14 17.44 7.46
C SER A 144 11.62 16.60 8.63
N ILE A 145 10.88 15.52 8.35
CA ILE A 145 10.36 14.59 9.36
C ILE A 145 11.54 13.80 9.92
N THR A 146 11.74 13.90 11.24
CA THR A 146 12.87 13.25 11.93
C THR A 146 12.46 12.46 13.17
N THR A 147 11.22 12.63 13.64
CA THR A 147 10.71 11.97 14.86
C THR A 147 9.46 11.13 14.59
N TRP A 148 9.09 10.28 15.56
CA TRP A 148 7.81 9.57 15.55
C TRP A 148 6.62 10.53 15.56
N ASP A 149 6.69 11.61 16.35
CA ASP A 149 5.61 12.60 16.42
C ASP A 149 5.42 13.32 15.08
N ASP A 150 6.50 13.66 14.39
CA ASP A 150 6.43 14.22 13.03
C ASP A 150 5.73 13.25 12.07
N LEU A 151 6.09 11.96 12.12
CA LEU A 151 5.45 10.92 11.29
C LEU A 151 3.96 10.78 11.60
N MET A 152 3.59 10.73 12.88
CA MET A 152 2.19 10.63 13.32
C MET A 152 1.37 11.84 12.86
N ASN A 153 1.94 13.03 12.94
CA ASN A 153 1.33 14.26 12.46
C ASN A 153 1.25 14.27 10.93
N ALA A 154 2.25 13.77 10.22
CA ALA A 154 2.24 13.71 8.76
C ALA A 154 1.32 12.64 8.18
N ALA A 155 1.02 11.55 8.91
CA ALA A 155 0.35 10.35 8.41
C ALA A 155 -1.00 10.60 7.70
N HIS A 156 -1.73 11.64 8.12
CA HIS A 156 -3.04 11.98 7.57
C HIS A 156 -2.99 13.02 6.43
N THR A 157 -1.82 13.62 6.19
CA THR A 157 -1.62 14.64 5.16
C THR A 157 -1.69 14.04 3.76
N ASP A 158 -2.09 14.86 2.78
CA ASP A 158 -2.12 14.44 1.39
C ASP A 158 -0.72 14.14 0.84
N ALA A 159 0.32 14.82 1.35
CA ALA A 159 1.71 14.55 1.01
C ALA A 159 2.12 13.13 1.40
N PHE A 160 1.84 12.70 2.64
CA PHE A 160 2.18 11.35 3.09
C PHE A 160 1.40 10.28 2.31
N LYS A 161 0.10 10.48 2.08
CA LYS A 161 -0.72 9.57 1.26
C LYS A 161 -0.21 9.48 -0.18
N MET A 162 0.21 10.60 -0.76
CA MET A 162 0.81 10.64 -2.10
C MET A 162 2.12 9.87 -2.15
N TYR A 163 2.96 10.02 -1.13
CA TYR A 163 4.18 9.25 -0.97
C TYR A 163 3.89 7.74 -0.89
N GLN A 164 2.92 7.30 -0.08
CA GLN A 164 2.57 5.89 0.04
C GLN A 164 2.11 5.30 -1.31
N ARG A 165 1.26 6.01 -2.06
CA ARG A 165 0.84 5.60 -3.41
C ARG A 165 2.02 5.47 -4.36
N TYR A 166 2.97 6.40 -4.28
CA TYR A 166 4.18 6.34 -5.09
C TYR A 166 5.09 5.19 -4.70
N ALA A 167 5.38 5.00 -3.41
CA ALA A 167 6.20 3.89 -2.92
C ALA A 167 5.60 2.54 -3.33
N ASP A 168 4.28 2.38 -3.21
CA ASP A 168 3.57 1.18 -3.67
C ASP A 168 3.76 0.91 -5.17
N SER A 169 3.61 1.96 -5.99
CA SER A 169 3.73 1.89 -7.45
C SER A 169 5.17 1.64 -7.89
N PHE A 170 6.13 2.30 -7.24
CA PHE A 170 7.57 2.09 -7.45
C PHE A 170 7.95 0.64 -7.19
N ASP A 171 7.46 0.09 -6.08
CA ASP A 171 7.71 -1.28 -5.66
C ASP A 171 7.13 -2.31 -6.64
N ASN A 172 5.88 -2.11 -7.06
CA ASN A 172 5.25 -2.96 -8.06
C ASN A 172 5.97 -2.89 -9.41
N ASN A 173 6.37 -1.69 -9.85
CA ASN A 173 7.12 -1.52 -11.10
C ASN A 173 8.49 -2.17 -11.03
N ALA A 174 9.20 -2.09 -9.90
CA ALA A 174 10.49 -2.74 -9.74
C ALA A 174 10.39 -4.25 -9.93
N LEU A 175 9.36 -4.89 -9.38
CA LEU A 175 9.13 -6.32 -9.55
C LEU A 175 8.76 -6.68 -11.00
N LEU A 176 7.91 -5.88 -11.65
CA LEU A 176 7.55 -6.06 -13.05
C LEU A 176 8.76 -5.88 -13.98
N ASP A 177 9.56 -4.84 -13.76
CA ASP A 177 10.77 -4.57 -14.53
C ASP A 177 11.81 -5.68 -14.33
N ALA A 178 11.92 -6.25 -13.14
CA ALA A 178 12.76 -7.43 -12.90
C ALA A 178 12.25 -8.67 -13.65
N ALA A 179 10.94 -8.93 -13.62
CA ALA A 179 10.36 -10.09 -14.27
C ALA A 179 10.36 -10.00 -15.81
N ILE A 180 10.12 -8.82 -16.38
CA ILE A 180 9.89 -8.62 -17.82
C ILE A 180 11.16 -8.09 -18.52
N LYS A 181 11.88 -7.17 -17.87
CA LYS A 181 13.02 -6.47 -18.47
C LYS A 181 14.37 -6.94 -17.90
N SER A 182 14.37 -7.92 -16.97
CA SER A 182 15.57 -8.40 -16.26
C SER A 182 16.34 -7.27 -15.57
N LYS A 183 15.65 -6.19 -15.18
CA LYS A 183 16.29 -5.10 -14.41
C LYS A 183 16.48 -5.53 -12.95
N PRO A 184 17.55 -5.09 -12.28
CA PRO A 184 17.72 -5.36 -10.86
C PRO A 184 16.62 -4.65 -10.05
N ILE A 185 15.99 -5.37 -9.12
CA ILE A 185 15.12 -4.77 -8.10
C ILE A 185 15.96 -3.79 -7.26
N PRO A 186 15.58 -2.51 -7.15
CA PRO A 186 16.21 -1.56 -6.24
C PRO A 186 16.11 -2.07 -4.80
N VAL A 187 17.26 -2.19 -4.14
CA VAL A 187 17.35 -2.69 -2.77
C VAL A 187 17.45 -1.50 -1.81
N TRP A 188 16.91 -1.63 -0.60
CA TRP A 188 17.18 -0.68 0.48
C TRP A 188 18.67 -0.67 0.80
N SER A 189 19.33 0.43 0.46
CA SER A 189 20.69 0.72 0.89
C SER A 189 20.72 1.40 2.26
N SER A 190 21.90 1.40 2.88
CA SER A 190 22.17 2.00 4.19
C SER A 190 21.80 3.48 4.29
N ASP A 191 21.78 4.20 3.17
CA ASP A 191 21.46 5.63 3.06
C ASP A 191 19.96 5.96 3.18
N THR A 192 19.08 4.96 3.14
CA THR A 192 17.64 5.17 3.36
C THR A 192 17.43 5.68 4.78
N SER A 193 16.95 6.92 4.90
CA SER A 193 16.69 7.55 6.20
C SER A 193 15.72 6.71 7.04
N TRP A 194 15.92 6.70 8.35
CA TRP A 194 15.07 5.96 9.28
C TRP A 194 13.58 6.26 9.07
N THR A 195 13.20 7.54 8.92
CA THR A 195 11.80 7.94 8.71
C THR A 195 11.21 7.44 7.41
N GLU A 196 12.00 7.43 6.32
CA GLU A 196 11.55 6.84 5.05
C GLU A 196 11.35 5.32 5.18
N ARG A 197 12.26 4.61 5.86
CA ARG A 197 12.10 3.16 6.11
C ARG A 197 10.78 2.87 6.84
N ILE A 198 10.48 3.63 7.89
CA ILE A 198 9.21 3.53 8.60
C ILE A 198 8.04 3.79 7.65
N ALA A 199 8.06 4.88 6.89
CA ALA A 199 6.98 5.22 5.96
C ALA A 199 6.75 4.14 4.89
N ARG A 200 7.82 3.52 4.39
CA ARG A 200 7.70 2.38 3.46
C ARG A 200 7.12 1.13 4.11
N MET A 201 7.50 0.80 5.36
CA MET A 201 6.86 -0.30 6.08
C MET A 201 5.36 -0.07 6.27
N VAL A 202 4.94 1.17 6.56
CA VAL A 202 3.51 1.53 6.59
C VAL A 202 2.88 1.26 5.23
N SER A 203 3.50 1.70 4.13
CA SER A 203 3.02 1.42 2.78
C SER A 203 2.90 -0.08 2.49
N TRP A 204 3.87 -0.89 2.93
CA TRP A 204 3.85 -2.33 2.72
C TRP A 204 2.73 -3.03 3.47
N LYS A 205 2.45 -2.62 4.72
CA LYS A 205 1.32 -3.14 5.49
C LYS A 205 -0.01 -2.68 4.89
N ALA A 206 -0.16 -1.39 4.58
CA ALA A 206 -1.39 -0.83 4.02
C ALA A 206 -1.77 -1.47 2.67
N SER A 207 -0.76 -1.80 1.84
CA SER A 207 -0.97 -2.45 0.54
C SER A 207 -0.90 -3.98 0.60
N SER A 208 -0.87 -4.60 1.79
CA SER A 208 -0.79 -6.06 1.97
C SER A 208 0.30 -6.73 1.13
N LYS A 209 1.51 -6.14 1.06
CA LYS A 209 2.59 -6.66 0.21
C LYS A 209 2.92 -8.13 0.52
N GLY A 210 3.44 -8.86 -0.47
CA GLY A 210 3.84 -10.25 -0.29
C GLY A 210 5.21 -10.36 0.40
N GLU A 211 5.42 -11.37 1.24
CA GLU A 211 6.70 -11.52 1.96
C GLU A 211 7.90 -11.70 1.04
N ILE A 212 7.79 -12.51 -0.02
CA ILE A 212 8.86 -12.68 -1.02
C ILE A 212 9.25 -11.32 -1.62
N HIS A 213 8.28 -10.46 -1.88
CA HIS A 213 8.53 -9.13 -2.42
C HIS A 213 9.40 -8.32 -1.45
N ILE A 214 9.02 -8.30 -0.17
CA ILE A 214 9.78 -7.57 0.85
C ILE A 214 11.19 -8.15 1.03
N MET A 215 11.34 -9.47 1.02
CA MET A 215 12.67 -10.11 1.10
C MET A 215 13.59 -9.68 -0.05
N LEU A 216 13.08 -9.61 -1.29
CA LEU A 216 13.83 -9.14 -2.45
C LEU A 216 14.22 -7.66 -2.33
N MET A 217 13.31 -6.82 -1.84
CA MET A 217 13.58 -5.39 -1.62
C MET A 217 14.58 -5.11 -0.50
N LEU A 218 14.66 -6.02 0.45
CA LEU A 218 15.66 -6.02 1.51
C LEU A 218 16.95 -6.76 1.09
N GLY A 219 17.04 -7.20 -0.16
CA GLY A 219 18.26 -7.73 -0.75
C GLY A 219 18.66 -9.10 -0.19
N PHE A 220 17.72 -9.90 0.33
CA PHE A 220 18.03 -11.21 0.89
C PHE A 220 18.61 -12.18 -0.15
N ASP A 221 18.36 -11.94 -1.44
CA ASP A 221 18.91 -12.68 -2.57
C ASP A 221 20.25 -12.12 -3.08
N LYS A 222 20.72 -10.97 -2.57
CA LYS A 222 21.86 -10.23 -3.14
C LYS A 222 22.95 -9.87 -2.15
N PHE A 223 22.57 -9.52 -0.93
CA PHE A 223 23.51 -9.04 0.09
C PHE A 223 24.18 -10.21 0.80
N SER A 224 25.46 -10.03 1.11
CA SER A 224 26.17 -10.91 2.04
C SER A 224 25.53 -10.81 3.44
N LEU A 225 25.83 -11.79 4.29
CA LEU A 225 25.37 -11.78 5.68
C LEU A 225 25.75 -10.49 6.40
N ASP A 226 27.02 -10.09 6.32
CA ASP A 226 27.52 -8.85 6.94
C ASP A 226 26.75 -7.60 6.48
N ALA A 227 26.40 -7.53 5.19
CA ALA A 227 25.62 -6.43 4.64
C ALA A 227 24.15 -6.47 5.12
N LEU A 228 23.56 -7.65 5.28
CA LEU A 228 22.21 -7.81 5.83
C LEU A 228 22.14 -7.39 7.31
N GLU A 229 23.17 -7.73 8.08
CA GLU A 229 23.30 -7.34 9.49
C GLU A 229 23.54 -5.84 9.64
N ALA A 230 24.51 -5.29 8.90
CA ALA A 230 24.84 -3.86 8.95
C ALA A 230 23.65 -2.97 8.57
N ASN A 231 22.82 -3.41 7.62
CA ASN A 231 21.63 -2.66 7.18
C ASN A 231 20.40 -2.91 8.07
N GLN A 232 20.48 -3.81 9.05
CA GLN A 232 19.37 -4.27 9.89
C GLN A 232 18.19 -4.87 9.11
N ASN A 233 18.42 -5.35 7.89
CA ASN A 233 17.36 -5.80 6.99
C ASN A 233 16.58 -7.00 7.56
N ALA A 234 17.24 -7.87 8.33
CA ALA A 234 16.59 -8.97 9.02
C ALA A 234 15.63 -8.49 10.12
N LYS A 235 16.02 -7.46 10.90
CA LYS A 235 15.15 -6.83 11.90
C LYS A 235 13.95 -6.16 11.21
N THR A 236 14.19 -5.39 10.16
CA THR A 236 13.14 -4.73 9.36
C THR A 236 12.13 -5.75 8.83
N TYR A 237 12.59 -6.85 8.23
CA TYR A 237 11.69 -7.87 7.73
C TYR A 237 10.87 -8.50 8.87
N LEU A 238 11.49 -8.80 10.02
CA LEU A 238 10.79 -9.40 11.15
C LEU A 238 9.70 -8.47 11.71
N ILE A 239 9.97 -7.16 11.79
CA ILE A 239 8.98 -6.16 12.18
C ILE A 239 7.82 -6.14 11.19
N TYR A 240 8.12 -6.07 9.88
CA TYR A 240 7.10 -6.13 8.84
C TYR A 240 6.25 -7.40 8.94
N TRP A 241 6.89 -8.55 9.14
CA TRP A 241 6.21 -9.84 9.27
C TRP A 241 5.26 -9.84 10.49
N LEU A 242 5.71 -9.33 11.64
CA LEU A 242 4.85 -9.20 12.82
C LEU A 242 3.66 -8.26 12.59
N LEU A 243 3.85 -7.15 11.88
CA LEU A 243 2.74 -6.26 11.47
C LEU A 243 1.77 -6.95 10.52
N LYS A 244 2.29 -7.70 9.54
CA LYS A 244 1.49 -8.39 8.52
C LYS A 244 0.51 -9.35 9.18
N HIS A 245 0.98 -10.08 10.19
CA HIS A 245 0.19 -11.07 10.94
C HIS A 245 -0.42 -10.52 12.23
N ASP A 246 -0.47 -9.19 12.41
CA ASP A 246 -1.20 -8.57 13.51
C ASP A 246 -2.68 -8.42 13.16
N ASP A 247 -3.52 -9.26 13.78
CA ASP A 247 -4.96 -9.27 13.56
C ASP A 247 -5.65 -7.95 13.95
N SER A 248 -5.10 -7.17 14.89
CA SER A 248 -5.65 -5.87 15.24
C SER A 248 -5.51 -4.84 14.12
N LEU A 249 -4.62 -5.08 13.16
CA LEU A 249 -4.36 -4.23 12.00
C LEU A 249 -4.93 -4.81 10.70
N ASN A 250 -5.75 -5.86 10.75
CA ASN A 250 -6.29 -6.56 9.58
C ASN A 250 -7.66 -6.01 9.13
N ALA A 251 -8.02 -4.78 9.52
CA ALA A 251 -9.14 -4.07 8.92
C ALA A 251 -8.94 -3.93 7.39
N ALA A 252 -10.03 -3.84 6.62
CA ALA A 252 -9.98 -3.72 5.15
C ALA A 252 -9.12 -2.54 4.65
N GLN A 253 -8.92 -1.53 5.50
CA GLN A 253 -7.99 -0.40 5.33
C GLN A 253 -7.46 -0.02 6.72
N PRO A 254 -6.27 -0.50 7.13
CA PRO A 254 -5.70 -0.09 8.41
C PRO A 254 -5.29 1.39 8.36
N ASP A 255 -5.64 2.15 9.40
CA ASP A 255 -5.22 3.55 9.52
C ASP A 255 -3.69 3.62 9.61
N ALA A 256 -3.07 4.53 8.85
CA ALA A 256 -1.64 4.73 8.86
C ALA A 256 -1.12 5.05 10.27
N LYS A 257 -1.92 5.75 11.10
CA LYS A 257 -1.57 6.03 12.51
C LYS A 257 -1.52 4.77 13.36
N ASP A 258 -2.46 3.85 13.20
CA ASP A 258 -2.48 2.59 13.95
C ASP A 258 -1.28 1.72 13.59
N ILE A 259 -0.94 1.66 12.29
CA ILE A 259 0.27 0.97 11.83
C ILE A 259 1.53 1.63 12.41
N LEU A 260 1.62 2.96 12.37
CA LEU A 260 2.76 3.71 12.93
C LEU A 260 2.91 3.47 14.43
N LYS A 261 1.80 3.42 15.17
CA LYS A 261 1.83 3.17 16.62
C LYS A 261 2.41 1.79 16.91
N ARG A 262 1.94 0.77 16.19
CA ARG A 262 2.47 -0.59 16.33
C ARG A 262 3.93 -0.69 15.87
N LEU A 263 4.31 0.01 14.80
CA LEU A 263 5.70 0.09 14.35
C LEU A 263 6.60 0.69 15.42
N MET A 264 6.16 1.77 16.09
CA MET A 264 6.89 2.40 17.18
C MET A 264 7.14 1.43 18.33
N GLU A 265 6.13 0.63 18.71
CA GLU A 265 6.27 -0.40 19.73
C GLU A 265 7.29 -1.48 19.32
N LEU A 266 7.20 -1.98 18.09
CA LEU A 266 8.07 -3.06 17.60
C LEU A 266 9.51 -2.59 17.35
N GLU A 267 9.72 -1.40 16.79
CA GLU A 267 11.05 -0.89 16.45
C GLU A 267 11.93 -0.68 17.69
N ASN A 268 11.30 -0.33 18.83
CA ASN A 268 11.97 -0.13 20.10
C ASN A 268 12.37 -1.45 20.79
N LEU A 269 11.94 -2.61 20.29
CA LEU A 269 12.30 -3.91 20.85
C LEU A 269 13.64 -4.41 20.29
N PRO A 270 14.48 -5.05 21.13
CA PRO A 270 15.65 -5.75 20.64
C PRO A 270 15.24 -6.97 19.80
N LEU A 271 16.11 -7.39 18.86
CA LEU A 271 15.83 -8.50 17.94
C LEU A 271 15.45 -9.80 18.66
N ALA A 272 16.04 -10.05 19.83
CA ALA A 272 15.73 -11.21 20.66
C ALA A 272 14.27 -11.22 21.15
N ASP A 273 13.70 -10.06 21.49
CA ASP A 273 12.33 -9.94 21.96
C ASP A 273 11.33 -10.02 20.81
N LEU A 274 11.64 -9.43 19.65
CA LEU A 274 10.85 -9.63 18.42
C LEU A 274 10.76 -11.12 18.06
N THR A 275 11.86 -11.85 18.20
CA THR A 275 11.91 -13.30 17.97
C THR A 275 10.99 -14.06 18.94
N LYS A 276 10.85 -13.61 20.19
CA LYS A 276 9.90 -14.20 21.15
C LYS A 276 8.45 -13.98 20.70
N LEU A 277 8.08 -12.77 20.29
CA LEU A 277 6.73 -12.45 19.79
C LEU A 277 6.34 -13.34 18.60
N ARG A 278 7.27 -13.53 17.67
CA ARG A 278 7.12 -14.41 16.50
C ARG A 278 6.90 -15.88 16.87
N ASN A 279 7.32 -16.33 18.05
CA ASN A 279 7.17 -17.73 18.50
C ASN A 279 5.84 -18.03 19.19
N THR A 280 4.93 -17.06 19.26
CA THR A 280 3.57 -17.26 19.78
C THR A 280 2.84 -18.34 18.97
N PRO A 281 2.05 -19.22 19.64
CA PRO A 281 1.39 -20.34 18.95
C PRO A 281 0.46 -19.93 17.80
N SER A 282 -0.17 -18.75 17.90
CA SER A 282 -1.05 -18.18 16.87
C SER A 282 -0.34 -17.95 15.53
N LEU A 283 0.99 -17.85 15.51
CA LEU A 283 1.77 -17.56 14.31
C LEU A 283 2.47 -18.79 13.72
N ASN A 284 2.16 -20.00 14.19
CA ASN A 284 2.79 -21.23 13.69
C ASN A 284 2.55 -21.47 12.20
N GLU A 285 1.33 -21.23 11.71
CA GLU A 285 0.99 -21.40 10.29
C GLU A 285 1.74 -20.41 9.40
N ALA A 286 1.69 -19.12 9.76
CA ALA A 286 2.45 -18.06 9.09
C ALA A 286 3.94 -18.40 8.99
N ARG A 287 4.55 -18.93 10.07
CA ARG A 287 5.95 -19.35 10.04
C ARG A 287 6.23 -20.51 9.09
N LEU A 288 5.32 -21.48 8.98
CA LEU A 288 5.45 -22.60 8.04
C LEU A 288 5.37 -22.10 6.60
N GLU A 289 4.49 -21.13 6.33
CA GLU A 289 4.41 -20.46 5.04
C GLU A 289 5.72 -19.71 4.74
N THR A 290 6.19 -18.83 5.64
CA THR A 290 7.46 -18.10 5.46
C THR A 290 8.65 -19.03 5.24
N LYS A 291 8.71 -20.18 5.95
CA LYS A 291 9.72 -21.22 5.71
C LYS A 291 9.72 -21.72 4.27
N PHE A 292 8.53 -21.99 3.74
CA PHE A 292 8.38 -22.43 2.35
C PHE A 292 8.81 -21.32 1.37
N LEU A 293 8.43 -20.07 1.64
CA LEU A 293 8.82 -18.91 0.83
C LEU A 293 10.34 -18.70 0.82
N LEU A 294 11.03 -18.81 1.97
CA LEU A 294 12.50 -18.74 2.05
C LEU A 294 13.17 -19.82 1.20
N LYS A 295 12.72 -21.07 1.31
CA LYS A 295 13.25 -22.16 0.47
C LYS A 295 13.04 -21.89 -1.02
N LYS A 296 11.91 -21.28 -1.38
CA LYS A 296 11.63 -20.90 -2.77
C LYS A 296 12.56 -19.79 -3.25
N LEU A 297 12.75 -18.75 -2.42
CA LEU A 297 13.63 -17.61 -2.70
C LEU A 297 15.06 -18.05 -3.02
N PHE A 298 15.61 -18.98 -2.23
CA PHE A 298 16.97 -19.48 -2.41
C PHE A 298 17.09 -20.70 -3.34
N GLY A 299 16.02 -21.09 -4.03
CA GLY A 299 16.03 -22.25 -4.94
C GLY A 299 16.16 -23.62 -4.23
N LEU A 300 16.07 -23.66 -2.90
CA LEU A 300 16.27 -24.86 -2.08
C LEU A 300 15.05 -25.79 -2.00
N HIS A 301 13.87 -25.31 -2.42
CA HIS A 301 12.61 -26.05 -2.25
C HIS A 301 12.51 -27.40 -3.00
N ARG A 302 13.37 -27.64 -4.01
CA ARG A 302 13.42 -28.89 -4.78
C ARG A 302 14.65 -29.75 -4.49
N LEU A 303 15.54 -29.24 -3.65
CA LEU A 303 16.81 -29.90 -3.37
C LEU A 303 16.64 -30.88 -2.20
N SER A 304 17.33 -32.01 -2.29
CA SER A 304 17.52 -32.91 -1.16
C SER A 304 18.37 -32.24 -0.08
N SER A 305 18.31 -32.75 1.16
CA SER A 305 19.11 -32.21 2.27
C SER A 305 20.61 -32.19 1.97
N ALA A 306 21.13 -33.17 1.22
CA ALA A 306 22.54 -33.25 0.84
C ALA A 306 22.93 -32.19 -0.21
N GLU A 307 22.02 -31.85 -1.12
CA GLU A 307 22.22 -30.79 -2.12
C GLU A 307 22.09 -29.40 -1.50
N ILE A 308 21.18 -29.23 -0.55
CA ILE A 308 21.03 -27.99 0.22
C ILE A 308 22.33 -27.64 0.96
N ALA A 309 22.97 -28.63 1.60
CA ALA A 309 24.21 -28.43 2.36
C ALA A 309 25.41 -27.97 1.49
N LYS A 310 25.33 -28.15 0.16
CA LYS A 310 26.36 -27.73 -0.79
C LYS A 310 26.00 -26.44 -1.54
N ASN A 311 24.87 -25.83 -1.24
CA ASN A 311 24.39 -24.65 -1.94
C ASN A 311 25.04 -23.38 -1.38
N ASP A 312 25.55 -22.51 -2.25
CA ASP A 312 26.23 -21.27 -1.83
C ASP A 312 25.32 -20.33 -1.01
N ASN A 313 24.00 -20.44 -1.17
CA ASN A 313 23.02 -19.64 -0.43
C ASN A 313 22.65 -20.23 0.94
N ILE A 314 23.23 -21.37 1.34
CA ILE A 314 22.83 -22.07 2.57
C ILE A 314 23.05 -21.21 3.81
N GLN A 315 24.15 -20.44 3.87
CA GLN A 315 24.47 -19.61 5.03
C GLN A 315 23.43 -18.48 5.20
N THR A 316 23.09 -17.77 4.11
CA THR A 316 22.06 -16.72 4.14
C THR A 316 20.68 -17.30 4.47
N TYR A 317 20.35 -18.47 3.91
CA TYR A 317 19.13 -19.18 4.27
C TYR A 317 19.11 -19.56 5.76
N GLU A 318 20.18 -20.12 6.31
CA GLU A 318 20.24 -20.54 7.71
C GLU A 318 20.13 -19.37 8.67
N TYR A 319 20.82 -18.26 8.37
CA TYR A 319 20.69 -17.02 9.13
C TYR A 319 19.23 -16.53 9.16
N LEU A 320 18.61 -16.35 7.98
CA LEU A 320 17.23 -15.89 7.90
C LEU A 320 16.26 -16.92 8.49
N TYR A 321 16.52 -18.21 8.34
CA TYR A 321 15.74 -19.26 8.97
C TYR A 321 15.83 -19.18 10.50
N GLY A 322 17.00 -18.86 11.07
CA GLY A 322 17.19 -18.57 12.49
C GLY A 322 16.33 -17.38 12.94
N VAL A 323 16.47 -16.25 12.24
CA VAL A 323 15.80 -14.99 12.58
C VAL A 323 14.29 -15.04 12.33
N LEU A 324 13.81 -15.86 11.38
CA LEU A 324 12.41 -15.81 10.92
C LEU A 324 11.60 -17.09 11.18
N VAL A 325 12.23 -18.23 11.46
CA VAL A 325 11.51 -19.51 11.53
C VAL A 325 11.86 -20.37 12.74
N MET A 326 13.14 -20.47 13.14
CA MET A 326 13.53 -21.34 14.26
C MET A 326 13.07 -20.78 15.60
N LYS A 327 12.38 -21.59 16.40
CA LYS A 327 12.34 -21.35 17.84
C LYS A 327 13.79 -21.36 18.33
N PRO A 328 14.23 -20.40 19.16
CA PRO A 328 15.44 -20.60 19.94
C PRO A 328 15.30 -21.99 20.57
N LYS A 329 16.29 -22.87 20.35
CA LYS A 329 16.38 -24.07 21.19
C LYS A 329 16.31 -23.51 22.61
N GLN A 330 15.33 -23.94 23.41
CA GLN A 330 15.44 -23.75 24.85
C GLN A 330 16.82 -24.29 25.18
N GLN A 331 17.76 -23.39 25.51
CA GLN A 331 18.92 -23.79 26.27
C GLN A 331 18.29 -24.48 27.47
N LYS A 332 18.48 -25.81 27.54
CA LYS A 332 18.20 -26.54 28.76
C LYS A 332 19.00 -25.81 29.84
N ILE A 333 18.31 -24.96 30.60
CA ILE A 333 18.73 -24.61 31.95
C ILE A 333 18.28 -25.83 32.76
N ASP A 334 19.00 -26.94 32.56
CA ASP A 334 19.05 -28.06 33.48
C ASP A 334 20.53 -28.16 33.89
N GLU A 335 21.04 -27.07 34.46
CA GLU A 335 22.18 -27.13 35.36
C GLU A 335 21.77 -26.41 36.65
N GLN A 336 21.70 -27.21 37.72
CA GLN A 336 21.61 -26.86 39.13
C GLN A 336 20.21 -26.59 39.72
N VAL A 337 19.54 -27.69 40.09
CA VAL A 337 18.91 -27.85 41.42
C VAL A 337 19.45 -29.13 42.05
#